data_AF-A0A080M6A7-F1
#
_entry.id   AF-A0A080M6A7-F1
#
_cell.length_a   1.000
_cell.length_b   1.000
_cell.length_c   1.000
_cell.angle_alpha   90.00
_cell.angle_beta   90.00
_cell.angle_gamma   90.00
#
_symmetry.space_group_name_H-M   'P 1'
#
loop_
_entity.id
_entity.type
_entity.pdbx_description
1 polymer ?
#
loop_
_entity_poly.entity_id
_entity_poly.type
_entity_poly.pdbx_seq_one_letter_code
_entity_poly.pdbx_strand_id
1 'polypeptide(L)' 'MHDTNRVKVRPELLRWARERAWLSIGARSISFLEFHAWESGGEDPIFLHLEADAKAMHPPVG' A
#
# COMPACT_ATOMS: atom_id res chain seq x y z
N MET A 1 -0.54 15.08 15.84
CA MET A 1 0.79 14.45 15.73
C MET A 1 0.79 13.69 14.42
N HIS A 2 1.64 14.06 13.45
CA HIS A 2 1.82 13.24 12.25
C HIS A 2 2.60 12.01 12.68
N ASP A 3 1.95 10.86 12.77
CA ASP A 3 2.60 9.60 13.08
C ASP A 3 3.54 9.27 11.92
N THR A 4 4.84 9.51 12.09
CA THR A 4 5.89 9.31 11.08
C THR A 4 6.47 7.90 11.12
N ASN A 5 5.76 6.92 11.70
CA ASN A 5 6.24 5.56 11.82
C ASN A 5 6.24 4.87 10.45
N ARG A 6 7.35 5.00 9.73
CA ARG A 6 7.58 4.35 8.44
C ARG A 6 7.93 2.90 8.65
N VAL A 7 7.23 2.01 7.94
CA VAL A 7 7.41 0.57 8.07
C VAL A 7 8.01 0.03 6.79
N LYS A 8 9.11 -0.71 6.96
CA LYS A 8 9.73 -1.45 5.87
C LYS A 8 8.74 -2.49 5.35
N VAL A 9 8.30 -2.31 4.11
CA VAL A 9 7.44 -3.25 3.40
C VAL A 9 8.13 -3.71 2.13
N ARG A 10 7.96 -4.98 1.78
CA ARG A 10 8.44 -5.50 0.50
C ARG A 10 7.52 -5.01 -0.61
N PRO A 11 8.01 -4.28 -1.62
CA PRO A 11 7.17 -3.75 -2.70
C PRO A 11 6.40 -4.84 -3.46
N GLU A 12 7.00 -6.02 -3.57
CA GLU A 12 6.44 -7.22 -4.17
C GLU A 12 5.22 -7.78 -3.40
N LEU A 13 5.13 -7.58 -2.08
CA LEU A 13 3.92 -7.94 -1.31
C LEU A 13 2.77 -6.97 -1.59
N LEU A 14 3.05 -5.67 -1.74
CA LEU A 14 2.04 -4.68 -2.11
C LEU A 14 1.47 -4.95 -3.50
N ARG A 15 2.36 -5.28 -4.46
CA ARG A 15 1.95 -5.71 -5.79
C ARG A 15 1.06 -6.94 -5.75
N TRP A 16 1.48 -7.98 -5.03
CA TRP A 16 0.71 -9.21 -4.88
C TRP A 16 -0.69 -8.95 -4.29
N ALA A 17 -0.79 -8.12 -3.25
CA ALA A 17 -2.06 -7.77 -2.61
C ALA A 17 -2.98 -7.01 -3.57
N ARG A 18 -2.44 -6.03 -4.30
CA ARG A 18 -3.17 -5.25 -5.30
C ARG A 18 -3.71 -6.15 -6.42
N GLU A 19 -2.87 -7.02 -6.96
CA GLU A 19 -3.25 -7.95 -8.03
C GLU A 19 -4.35 -8.91 -7.58
N ARG A 20 -4.26 -9.45 -6.36
CA ARG A 20 -5.31 -10.32 -5.79
C ARG A 20 -6.63 -9.61 -5.49
N ALA A 21 -6.57 -8.33 -5.15
CA ALA A 21 -7.76 -7.50 -4.99
C ALA A 21 -8.37 -7.08 -6.34
N TRP A 22 -7.80 -7.52 -7.48
CA TRP A 22 -8.21 -7.12 -8.83
C TRP A 22 -8.20 -5.60 -9.04
N LEU A 23 -7.31 -4.90 -8.33
CA LEU A 23 -7.19 -3.45 -8.39
C LEU A 23 -6.13 -3.03 -9.40
N SER A 24 -6.49 -2.06 -10.25
CA SER A 24 -5.49 -1.41 -11.10
C SER A 24 -4.65 -0.45 -10.27
N ILE A 25 -3.39 -0.27 -10.67
CA ILE A 25 -2.49 0.69 -10.00
C ILE A 25 -3.07 2.12 -10.05
N GLY A 26 -3.70 2.49 -11.16
CA GLY A 26 -4.34 3.80 -11.31
C GLY A 26 -5.53 4.00 -10.38
N ALA A 27 -6.40 2.99 -10.22
CA ALA A 27 -7.52 3.06 -9.28
C ALA A 27 -7.03 3.20 -7.82
N ARG A 28 -5.90 2.56 -7.49
CA ARG A 28 -5.30 2.66 -6.16
C ARG A 28 -4.62 3.99 -5.91
N SER A 29 -3.88 4.50 -6.89
CA SER A 29 -3.20 5.81 -6.81
C SER A 29 -4.15 6.99 -6.62
N ILE A 30 -5.43 6.85 -7.02
CA ILE A 30 -6.46 7.88 -6.73
C ILE A 30 -6.78 7.93 -5.23
N SER A 31 -6.79 6.78 -4.55
CA SER A 31 -7.07 6.70 -3.11
C SER A 31 -5.83 6.89 -2.25
N PHE A 32 -4.65 6.53 -2.78
CA PHE A 32 -3.36 6.62 -2.10
C PHE A 32 -2.29 7.08 -3.10
N LEU A 33 -2.06 8.39 -3.18
CA LEU A 33 -1.12 9.01 -4.13
C LEU A 33 0.31 8.44 -4.04
N GLU A 34 0.71 8.01 -2.84
CA GLU A 34 2.04 7.48 -2.52
C GLU A 34 2.17 5.97 -2.81
N PHE A 35 1.09 5.27 -3.13
CA PHE A 35 1.10 3.81 -3.31
C PHE A 35 2.07 3.37 -4.42
N HIS A 36 2.18 4.15 -5.50
CA HIS A 36 3.14 3.90 -6.56
C HIS A 36 4.59 3.96 -6.08
N ALA A 37 4.92 4.87 -5.15
CA ALA A 37 6.25 4.97 -4.56
C ALA A 37 6.56 3.75 -3.68
N TRP A 38 5.56 3.19 -3.00
CA TRP A 38 5.72 2.00 -2.17
C TRP A 38 5.90 0.73 -3.03
N GLU A 39 5.10 0.56 -4.09
CA GLU A 39 5.19 -0.60 -5.00
C GLU A 39 6.48 -0.58 -5.86
N SER A 40 7.09 0.59 -6.05
CA SER A 40 8.40 0.73 -6.69
C SER A 40 9.58 0.67 -5.72
N GLY A 41 9.33 0.68 -4.40
CA GLY A 41 10.37 0.72 -3.37
C GLY A 41 11.10 2.07 -3.25
N GLY A 42 10.54 3.14 -3.83
CA GLY A 42 11.08 4.49 -3.71
C GLY A 42 10.86 5.11 -2.33
N GLU A 43 9.84 4.66 -1.60
CA GLU A 43 9.55 5.11 -0.23
C GLU A 43 8.87 4.02 0.60
N ASP A 44 9.15 4.01 1.91
CA ASP A 44 8.46 3.15 2.87
C ASP A 44 7.14 3.80 3.33
N PRO A 45 6.03 3.05 3.36
CA PRO A 45 4.75 3.56 3.81
C PRO A 45 4.78 3.95 5.29
N ILE A 46 3.97 4.96 5.63
CA ILE A 46 3.60 5.22 7.03
C ILE A 46 2.61 4.12 7.46
N PHE A 47 2.81 3.57 8.66
CA PHE A 47 1.99 2.47 9.19
C PHE A 47 0.48 2.74 9.08
N LEU A 48 0.05 3.95 9.44
CA LEU A 48 -1.36 4.33 9.36
C LEU A 48 -1.91 4.30 7.93
N HIS A 49 -1.13 4.76 6.94
CA HIS A 49 -1.55 4.72 5.54
C HIS A 49 -1.55 3.29 5.01
N LEU A 50 -0.56 2.47 5.40
CA LEU A 50 -0.52 1.05 5.07
C LEU A 50 -1.72 0.29 5.66
N GLU A 51 -2.10 0.59 6.90
CA GLU A 51 -3.24 -0.04 7.55
C GLU A 51 -4.57 0.35 6.90
N ALA A 52 -4.74 1.64 6.56
CA ALA A 52 -5.91 2.13 5.83
C ALA A 52 -6.01 1.50 4.43
N ASP A 53 -4.88 1.37 3.75
CA ASP A 53 -4.75 0.72 2.47
C ASP A 53 -5.12 -0.79 2.57
N ALA A 54 -4.54 -1.52 3.52
CA ALA A 54 -4.90 -2.92 3.76
C ALA A 54 -6.41 -3.09 4.03
N LYS A 55 -7.01 -2.25 4.89
CA LYS A 55 -8.46 -2.29 5.15
C LYS A 55 -9.28 -2.08 3.88
N ALA A 56 -8.88 -1.12 3.04
CA ALA A 56 -9.59 -0.82 1.79
C ALA A 56 -9.40 -1.87 0.69
N MET A 57 -8.38 -2.74 0.77
CA MET A 57 -8.15 -3.82 -0.20
C MET A 57 -8.89 -5.11 0.15
N HIS A 58 -9.36 -5.26 1.41
CA HIS A 58 -9.83 -6.54 1.94
C HIS A 58 -8.92 -7.72 1.50
N PRO A 59 -7.58 -7.61 1.62
CA PRO A 59 -6.70 -8.66 1.13
C PRO A 59 -7.00 -9.92 1.95
N PRO A 60 -7.24 -11.07 1.29
CA PRO A 60 -7.33 -12.32 2.02
C PRO A 60 -5.98 -12.53 2.71
N VAL A 61 -6.05 -12.62 4.04
CA VAL A 61 -4.96 -12.84 4.98
C VAL A 61 -3.75 -13.56 4.35
N GLY A 62 -2.56 -12.96 4.52
CA GLY A 62 -1.24 -13.53 4.24
C GLY A 62 -0.23 -13.00 5.25
#